data_AF-A0A0D7PZ40-F1
#
_entry.id   AF-A0A0D7PZ40-F1
#
_cell.length_a   1.000
_cell.length_b   1.000
_cell.length_c   1.000
_cell.angle_alpha   90.00
_cell.angle_beta   90.00
_cell.angle_gamma   90.00
#
_symmetry.space_group_name_H-M   'P 1'
#
loop_
_entity.id
_entity.type
_entity.pdbx_description
1 polymer ?
#
loop_
_entity_poly.entity_id
_entity_poly.type
_entity_poly.pdbx_seq_one_letter_code
_entity_poly.pdbx_strand_id
1 'polypeptide(L)'
;MKVALLVILGLFLGALGGAALGIGAGLAWVEIAHTTSFEGHSGMLVFFTFMPLGAVIGGIGGAALFGLLAMRDDAIAIERNPAAEPARSRDR
;
A
#
# COMPACT_ATOMS: atom_id res chain seq x y z
N MET A 1 14.37 11.61 5.99
CA MET A 1 13.20 11.11 6.77
C MET A 1 11.93 10.91 5.92
N LYS A 2 11.75 11.63 4.79
CA LYS A 2 10.60 11.48 3.87
C LYS A 2 10.32 10.04 3.43
N VAL A 3 11.36 9.31 3.01
CA VAL A 3 11.22 7.93 2.51
C VAL A 3 10.64 6.99 3.57
N ALA A 4 11.17 7.03 4.79
CA ALA A 4 10.65 6.22 5.89
C ALA A 4 9.17 6.52 6.19
N LEU A 5 8.77 7.79 6.13
CA LEU A 5 7.39 8.20 6.37
C LEU A 5 6.44 7.68 5.28
N LEU A 6 6.87 7.70 4.02
CA LEU A 6 6.10 7.16 2.89
C LEU A 6 5.99 5.63 2.96
N VAL A 7 7.06 4.93 3.34
CA VAL A 7 7.03 3.46 3.56
C VAL A 7 6.04 3.10 4.67
N ILE A 8 6.07 3.82 5.78
CA ILE A 8 5.13 3.59 6.91
C ILE A 8 3.69 3.88 6.48
N LEU A 9 3.46 4.96 5.73
CA LEU A 9 2.14 5.27 5.20
C LEU A 9 1.64 4.19 4.24
N GLY A 10 2.50 3.70 3.35
CA GLY A 10 2.21 2.59 2.44
C GLY A 10 1.92 1.29 3.18
N LEU A 11 2.68 0.99 4.25
CA LEU A 11 2.42 -0.15 5.12
C LEU A 11 1.03 -0.05 5.75
N PHE A 12 0.67 1.11 6.28
CA PHE A 12 -0.59 1.31 7.00
C PHE A 12 -1.79 1.25 6.05
N LEU A 13 -1.74 1.98 4.93
CA LEU A 13 -2.79 1.96 3.91
C LEU A 13 -2.90 0.59 3.23
N GLY A 14 -1.76 -0.03 2.96
CA GLY A 14 -1.68 -1.37 2.40
C GLY A 14 -2.30 -2.41 3.34
N ALA A 15 -1.99 -2.34 4.63
CA ALA A 15 -2.56 -3.25 5.62
C ALA A 15 -4.06 -3.04 5.79
N LEU A 16 -4.54 -1.79 5.82
CA LEU A 16 -5.97 -1.47 5.89
C LEU A 16 -6.73 -1.95 4.65
N GLY A 17 -6.23 -1.63 3.45
CA GLY A 17 -6.85 -2.05 2.19
C GLY A 17 -6.80 -3.57 2.00
N GLY A 18 -5.66 -4.18 2.34
CA GLY A 18 -5.48 -5.63 2.30
C GLY A 18 -6.38 -6.37 3.31
N ALA A 19 -6.55 -5.82 4.51
CA ALA A 19 -7.51 -6.36 5.49
C ALA A 19 -8.95 -6.29 4.96
N ALA A 20 -9.35 -5.15 4.38
CA ALA A 20 -10.69 -5.00 3.79
C ALA A 20 -10.92 -5.98 2.63
N LEU A 21 -9.95 -6.15 1.73
CA LEU A 21 -10.00 -7.15 0.67
C LEU A 21 -10.02 -8.59 1.20
N GLY A 22 -9.24 -8.86 2.26
CA GLY A 22 -9.23 -10.16 2.94
C GLY A 22 -10.58 -10.49 3.55
N ILE A 23 -11.23 -9.53 4.22
CA ILE A 23 -12.59 -9.69 4.74
C ILE A 23 -13.57 -9.96 3.59
N GLY A 24 -13.52 -9.18 2.51
CA GLY A 24 -14.38 -9.37 1.35
C GLY A 24 -14.20 -10.74 0.68
N ALA A 25 -12.97 -11.19 0.50
CA ALA A 25 -12.65 -12.51 -0.06
C ALA A 25 -13.09 -13.65 0.88
N GLY A 26 -12.91 -13.48 2.19
CA GLY A 26 -13.36 -14.45 3.18
C GLY A 26 -14.88 -14.57 3.24
N LEU A 27 -15.61 -13.45 3.16
CA LEU A 27 -17.07 -13.44 3.07
C LEU A 27 -17.55 -14.11 1.77
N ALA A 28 -16.96 -13.77 0.63
CA ALA A 28 -17.29 -14.41 -0.65
C ALA A 28 -17.02 -15.92 -0.62
N TRP A 29 -15.94 -16.36 0.02
CA TRP A 29 -15.61 -17.76 0.19
C TRP A 29 -16.63 -18.50 1.06
N VAL A 30 -17.03 -17.92 2.20
CA VAL A 30 -18.04 -18.49 3.10
C VAL A 30 -19.40 -18.60 2.41
N GLU A 31 -19.76 -17.61 1.61
CA GLU A 31 -21.01 -17.57 0.84
C GLU A 31 -21.04 -18.66 -0.26
N ILE A 32 -19.96 -18.79 -1.05
CA ILE A 32 -19.85 -19.76 -2.15
C ILE A 32 -19.73 -21.20 -1.62
N ALA A 33 -19.05 -21.39 -0.49
CA ALA A 33 -18.83 -22.71 0.10
C ALA A 33 -20.08 -23.27 0.82
N HIS A 34 -21.22 -22.57 0.82
CA HIS A 34 -22.46 -23.00 1.49
C HIS A 34 -22.27 -23.38 2.97
N THR A 35 -21.27 -22.81 3.66
CA THR A 35 -21.15 -23.00 5.11
C THR A 35 -22.13 -22.05 5.79
N THR A 36 -23.38 -22.48 5.92
CA THR A 36 -24.49 -21.80 6.63
C THR A 36 -24.26 -21.77 8.15
N SER A 37 -23.12 -21.25 8.58
CA SER A 37 -22.79 -21.08 9.99
C SER A 37 -21.97 -19.80 10.16
N PHE A 38 -22.62 -18.67 9.84
CA PHE A 38 -22.24 -17.38 10.43
C PHE A 38 -22.50 -17.35 11.96
N GLU A 39 -22.94 -18.45 12.56
CA GLU A 39 -22.85 -18.73 14.00
C GLU A 39 -21.44 -19.27 14.33
N GLY A 40 -20.55 -18.38 14.77
CA GLY A 40 -19.33 -18.75 15.48
C GLY A 40 -18.12 -19.11 14.60
N HIS A 41 -18.13 -20.25 13.90
CA HIS A 41 -16.89 -20.84 13.35
C HIS A 41 -16.42 -20.25 12.00
N SER A 42 -17.33 -20.07 11.02
CA SER A 42 -16.96 -19.49 9.72
C SER A 42 -16.68 -17.98 9.81
N GLY A 43 -17.37 -17.27 10.71
CA GLY A 43 -17.08 -15.86 10.99
C GLY A 43 -15.66 -15.68 11.57
N MET A 44 -15.25 -16.56 12.50
CA MET A 44 -13.90 -16.53 13.05
C MET A 44 -12.83 -16.77 11.97
N LEU A 45 -13.05 -17.66 11.01
CA LEU A 45 -12.08 -17.90 9.93
C LEU A 45 -11.80 -16.66 9.09
N VAL A 46 -12.80 -15.83 8.81
CA VAL A 46 -12.60 -14.60 8.03
C VAL A 46 -11.72 -13.61 8.80
N PHE A 47 -11.97 -13.41 10.09
CA PHE A 47 -11.23 -12.44 10.90
C PHE A 47 -9.88 -12.95 11.42
N PHE A 48 -9.71 -14.26 11.61
CA PHE A 48 -8.45 -14.85 12.10
C PHE A 48 -7.50 -15.29 10.99
N THR A 49 -7.99 -15.50 9.76
CA THR A 49 -7.18 -16.03 8.67
C THR A 49 -7.17 -15.09 7.48
N PHE A 50 -8.33 -14.77 6.90
CA PHE A 50 -8.37 -13.97 5.68
C PHE A 50 -8.02 -12.50 5.92
N MET A 51 -8.52 -11.89 7.01
CA MET A 51 -8.21 -10.52 7.37
C MET A 51 -6.72 -10.33 7.71
N PRO A 52 -6.07 -11.14 8.57
CA PRO A 52 -4.67 -10.95 8.91
C PRO A 52 -3.76 -11.27 7.71
N LEU A 53 -4.08 -12.30 6.92
CA LEU A 53 -3.32 -12.64 5.73
C LEU A 53 -3.42 -11.53 4.67
N GLY A 54 -4.63 -11.00 4.45
CA GLY A 54 -4.87 -9.84 3.59
C GLY A 54 -4.12 -8.61 4.09
N ALA A 55 -4.12 -8.34 5.40
CA ALA A 55 -3.38 -7.22 5.99
C ALA A 55 -1.86 -7.36 5.82
N VAL A 56 -1.31 -8.56 5.98
CA VAL A 56 0.12 -8.81 5.79
C VAL A 56 0.52 -8.62 4.32
N ILE A 57 -0.22 -9.24 3.39
CA ILE A 57 0.07 -9.13 1.96
C ILE A 57 -0.11 -7.69 1.48
N GLY A 58 -1.23 -7.06 1.86
CA GLY A 58 -1.50 -5.67 1.53
C GLY A 58 -0.48 -4.71 2.14
N GLY A 59 -0.08 -4.93 3.40
CA GLY A 59 0.92 -4.13 4.09
C GLY A 59 2.30 -4.23 3.43
N ILE A 60 2.77 -5.44 3.13
CA ILE A 60 4.03 -5.66 2.41
C ILE A 60 3.97 -5.01 1.01
N GLY A 61 2.87 -5.22 0.28
CA GLY A 61 2.68 -4.64 -1.05
C GLY A 61 2.64 -3.11 -1.03
N GLY A 62 1.90 -2.52 -0.10
CA GLY A 62 1.79 -1.07 0.07
C GLY A 62 3.11 -0.44 0.52
N ALA A 63 3.82 -1.06 1.46
CA ALA A 63 5.14 -0.62 1.89
C ALA A 63 6.18 -0.70 0.76
N ALA A 64 6.17 -1.79 -0.01
CA ALA A 64 7.06 -1.97 -1.15
C ALA A 64 6.77 -0.92 -2.25
N LEU A 65 5.50 -0.71 -2.60
CA LEU A 65 5.11 0.25 -3.63
C LEU A 65 5.48 1.69 -3.23
N PHE A 66 5.09 2.12 -2.03
CA PHE A 66 5.40 3.47 -1.56
C PHE A 66 6.90 3.66 -1.28
N GLY A 67 7.60 2.62 -0.84
CA GLY A 67 9.06 2.64 -0.72
C GLY A 67 9.75 2.82 -2.06
N LEU A 68 9.31 2.08 -3.09
CA LEU A 68 9.86 2.19 -4.44
C LEU A 68 9.59 3.58 -5.03
N LEU A 69 8.37 4.09 -4.87
CA LEU A 69 8.00 5.44 -5.31
C LEU A 69 8.84 6.50 -4.60
N ALA A 70 9.03 6.38 -3.28
CA ALA A 70 9.85 7.31 -2.51
C ALA A 70 11.33 7.30 -2.94
N MET A 71 11.89 6.13 -3.24
CA MET A 71 13.25 6.01 -3.77
C MET A 71 13.38 6.61 -5.17
N ARG A 72 12.36 6.47 -6.02
CA ARG A 72 12.32 7.08 -7.36
C ARG A 72 12.21 8.60 -7.29
N ASP A 73 11.41 9.11 -6.37
CA ASP A 73 11.25 10.55 -6.14
C ASP A 73 12.57 11.22 -5.71
N ASP A 74 13.32 10.57 -4.82
CA ASP A 74 14.63 11.05 -4.40
C ASP A 74 15.67 10.98 -5.54
N ALA A 75 15.54 10.02 -6.46
CA ALA A 75 16.38 9.93 -7.66
C ALA A 75 16.02 10.99 -8.72
N ILE A 76 14.72 11.31 -8.90
CA ILE A 76 14.25 12.32 -9.87
C ILE A 76 14.61 13.74 -9.41
N ALA A 77 14.76 13.99 -8.10
CA ALA A 77 15.20 15.27 -7.57
C ALA A 77 16.66 15.62 -7.97
N ILE A 78 17.50 14.63 -8.29
CA ILE A 78 18.89 14.83 -8.73
C ILE A 78 18.94 15.25 -10.22
N GLU A 79 17.95 14.86 -11.03
CA GLU A 79 17.85 15.23 -12.45
C GLU A 79 17.16 16.58 -12.70
N ARG A 80 16.79 17.34 -11.65
CA ARG A 80 16.32 18.72 -11.81
C ARG A 80 17.50 19.63 -12.15
N ASN A 81 17.96 19.52 -13.40
CA ASN A 81 18.96 20.37 -14.01
C ASN A 81 18.57 21.85 -13.79
N PRO A 82 19.41 22.68 -13.16
CA PRO A 82 19.23 24.12 -13.09
C PRO A 82 19.36 24.83 -14.46
N ALA A 83 19.30 24.13 -15.60
CA ALA A 83 19.46 24.71 -16.94
C ALA A 83 18.20 25.43 -17.46
N ALA A 84 17.48 26.11 -16.57
CA ALA A 84 16.53 27.16 -16.94
C ALA A 84 16.90 28.46 -16.23
N GLU A 85 18.18 28.78 -16.15
CA GLU A 85 18.62 30.17 -16.07
C GLU A 85 18.87 30.61 -17.52
N PRO A 86 17.87 31.20 -18.21
CA PRO A 86 18.16 31.87 -19.47
C PRO A 86 19.11 33.00 -19.11
N ALA A 87 20.34 32.86 -19.58
CA ALA A 87 21.40 33.84 -19.48
C ALA A 87 20.80 35.23 -19.70
N ARG A 88 20.72 35.99 -18.60
CA ARG A 88 20.45 37.42 -18.64
C ARG A 88 21.54 38.01 -19.50
N SER A 89 21.21 38.31 -20.75
CA SER A 89 22.07 39.06 -21.67
C SER A 89 22.29 40.44 -21.06
N ARG A 90 23.34 40.52 -20.27
CA ARG A 90 23.93 41.75 -19.76
C ARG A 90 25.35 41.80 -20.30
N ASP A 91 25.48 42.59 -21.36
CA ASP A 91 26.68 43.21 -21.96
C ASP A 91 26.52 43.12 -23.48
N ARG A 92 26.69 44.15 -24.30
CA ARG A 92 27.00 45.59 -24.15
C ARG A 92 26.59 46.22 -25.47
#